data_AF-A0A1X7R5N4-F1
#
_entry.id   AF-A0A1X7R5N4-F1
#
_cell.length_a   1.000
_cell.length_b   1.000
_cell.length_c   1.000
_cell.angle_alpha   90.00
_cell.angle_beta   90.00
_cell.angle_gamma   90.00
#
_symmetry.space_group_name_H-M   'P 1'
#
loop_
_entity.id
_entity.type
_entity.pdbx_description
1 polymer ?
#
loop_
_entity_poly.entity_id
_entity_poly.type
_entity_poly.pdbx_seq_one_letter_code
_entity_poly.pdbx_strand_id
1 'polypeptide(L)'
;MSDDKENTYFDSLCEVDQVLQSSHEILQDTMTILRKLTDDSASDAALLKSLEELHGTYYKLVDTTADLRYSKLQAREHQISNENKLDIENREYIIGAKSWPDLKQYVTYLENINQDSLEYINLLNRLSVELVKQVDISDPDISEFVFDNWKPPAELQKIIDNYYGDENKNFTSLNGDLQDYFNSIKLSRAKYTLENRYVLQRHLTELNKEANYWRGELDNIELLLFGEGPHSIRKVLQNVEVLKNKLKSENSA
;
A
#
# COMPACT_ATOMS: atom_id res chain seq x y z
N MET A 1 -42.28 -36.02 -39.21
CA MET A 1 -41.03 -35.25 -39.00
C MET A 1 -41.22 -33.92 -39.71
N SER A 2 -41.95 -33.03 -39.05
CA SER A 2 -42.09 -31.64 -39.44
C SER A 2 -40.84 -30.93 -38.95
N ASP A 3 -40.11 -30.32 -39.89
CA ASP A 3 -39.08 -29.32 -39.59
C ASP A 3 -39.78 -28.11 -38.94
N ASP A 4 -40.04 -28.20 -37.64
CA ASP A 4 -40.27 -27.04 -36.80
C ASP A 4 -38.91 -26.34 -36.66
N LYS A 5 -38.52 -25.58 -37.68
CA LYS A 5 -37.52 -24.53 -37.49
C LYS A 5 -38.10 -23.65 -36.40
N GLU A 6 -37.55 -23.70 -35.19
CA GLU A 6 -37.92 -22.80 -34.11
C GLU A 6 -37.84 -21.38 -34.69
N ASN A 7 -38.99 -20.74 -34.87
CA ASN A 7 -39.05 -19.34 -35.29
C ASN A 7 -38.23 -18.54 -34.28
N THR A 8 -37.08 -18.04 -34.73
CA THR A 8 -36.17 -17.29 -33.87
C THR A 8 -36.84 -15.95 -33.56
N TYR A 9 -36.46 -15.30 -32.45
CA TYR A 9 -36.89 -13.93 -32.21
C TYR A 9 -36.64 -13.02 -33.43
N PHE A 10 -35.51 -13.24 -34.12
CA PHE A 10 -35.18 -12.54 -35.36
C PHE A 10 -36.20 -12.79 -36.48
N ASP A 11 -36.65 -14.03 -36.69
CA ASP A 11 -37.63 -14.36 -37.73
C ASP A 11 -38.99 -13.71 -37.45
N SER A 12 -39.42 -13.69 -36.19
CA SER A 12 -40.65 -13.01 -35.77
C SER A 12 -40.59 -11.49 -35.93
N LEU A 13 -39.40 -10.88 -35.83
CA LEU A 13 -39.22 -9.45 -36.10
C LEU A 13 -39.33 -9.13 -37.60
N CYS A 14 -38.80 -9.99 -38.46
CA CYS A 14 -38.93 -9.87 -39.92
C CYS A 14 -40.40 -9.99 -40.37
N GLU A 15 -41.16 -10.89 -39.75
CA GLU A 15 -42.59 -11.04 -40.01
C GLU A 15 -43.38 -9.78 -39.58
N VAL A 16 -43.08 -9.21 -38.41
CA VAL A 16 -43.68 -7.93 -37.97
C VAL A 16 -43.37 -6.80 -38.96
N ASP A 17 -42.15 -6.70 -39.48
CA ASP A 17 -41.76 -5.66 -40.43
C ASP A 17 -42.52 -5.79 -41.76
N GLN A 18 -42.69 -7.01 -42.26
CA GLN A 18 -43.47 -7.28 -43.47
C GLN A 18 -44.95 -6.90 -43.30
N VAL A 19 -45.56 -7.23 -42.16
CA VAL A 19 -46.97 -6.86 -41.86
C VAL A 19 -47.11 -5.36 -41.62
N LEU A 20 -46.09 -4.71 -41.06
CA LEU A 20 -46.07 -3.26 -40.87
C LEU A 20 -46.03 -2.52 -42.22
N GLN A 21 -45.22 -3.01 -43.16
CA GLN A 21 -45.12 -2.42 -44.50
C GLN A 21 -46.46 -2.53 -45.25
N SER A 22 -47.11 -3.70 -45.24
CA SER A 22 -48.41 -3.88 -45.90
C SER A 22 -49.52 -3.04 -45.25
N SER A 23 -49.51 -2.92 -43.92
CA SER A 23 -50.43 -2.02 -43.20
C SER A 23 -50.20 -0.55 -43.56
N HIS A 24 -48.94 -0.14 -43.74
CA HIS A 24 -48.60 1.23 -44.13
C HIS A 24 -49.11 1.57 -45.54
N GLU A 25 -48.96 0.65 -46.50
CA GLU A 25 -49.47 0.83 -47.87
C GLU A 25 -51.00 0.99 -47.88
N ILE A 26 -51.74 0.14 -47.14
CA ILE A 26 -53.21 0.23 -47.03
C ILE A 26 -53.63 1.54 -46.34
N LEU A 27 -52.90 1.98 -45.32
CA LEU A 27 -53.16 3.26 -44.67
C LEU A 27 -52.93 4.44 -45.63
N GLN A 28 -51.87 4.41 -46.44
CA GLN A 28 -51.66 5.44 -47.46
C GLN A 28 -52.80 5.45 -48.48
N ASP A 29 -53.24 4.29 -48.96
CA ASP A 29 -54.37 4.18 -49.89
C ASP A 29 -55.65 4.76 -49.29
N THR A 30 -56.00 4.38 -48.05
CA THR A 30 -57.17 4.95 -47.34
C THR A 30 -57.07 6.47 -47.20
N MET A 31 -55.88 7.00 -46.90
CA MET A 31 -55.68 8.45 -46.79
C MET A 31 -55.83 9.16 -48.14
N THR A 32 -55.40 8.55 -49.25
CA THR A 32 -55.62 9.10 -50.59
C THR A 32 -57.10 9.10 -50.96
N ILE A 33 -57.86 8.06 -50.58
CA ILE A 33 -59.31 7.99 -50.80
C ILE A 33 -60.05 9.04 -49.96
N LEU A 34 -59.67 9.19 -48.69
CA LEU A 34 -60.23 10.23 -47.81
C LEU A 34 -59.94 11.64 -48.33
N ARG A 35 -58.75 11.89 -48.87
CA ARG A 35 -58.44 13.19 -49.51
C ARG A 35 -59.32 13.47 -50.71
N LYS A 36 -59.55 12.48 -51.59
CA LYS A 36 -60.46 12.61 -52.74
C LYS A 36 -61.91 12.87 -52.32
N LEU A 37 -62.33 12.34 -51.17
CA LEU A 37 -63.66 12.57 -50.59
C LEU A 37 -63.82 13.99 -50.02
N THR A 38 -62.73 14.64 -49.63
CA THR A 38 -62.73 16.01 -49.09
C THR A 38 -62.49 17.10 -50.15
N ASP A 39 -62.34 16.74 -51.42
CA ASP A 39 -62.11 17.70 -52.50
C ASP A 39 -63.43 18.36 -52.95
N ASP A 40 -63.59 19.66 -52.67
CA ASP A 40 -64.79 20.46 -52.99
C ASP A 40 -65.13 20.55 -54.50
N SER A 41 -64.25 20.06 -55.38
CA SER A 41 -64.42 20.08 -56.85
C SER A 41 -64.85 18.74 -57.46
N ALA A 42 -65.12 17.71 -56.66
CA ALA A 42 -65.47 16.37 -57.14
C ALA A 42 -66.96 16.23 -57.51
N SER A 43 -67.25 15.42 -58.53
CA SER A 43 -68.63 15.07 -58.93
C SER A 43 -69.22 14.03 -57.96
N ASP A 44 -70.52 14.14 -57.64
CA ASP A 44 -71.24 13.23 -56.73
C ASP A 44 -71.08 11.74 -57.10
N ALA A 45 -70.99 11.43 -58.39
CA ALA A 45 -70.77 10.06 -58.86
C ALA A 45 -69.35 9.54 -58.53
N ALA A 46 -68.35 10.42 -58.50
CA ALA A 46 -66.99 10.08 -58.09
C ALA A 46 -66.89 9.93 -56.56
N LEU A 47 -67.64 10.75 -55.81
CA LEU A 47 -67.71 10.66 -54.34
C LEU A 47 -68.33 9.34 -53.89
N LEU A 48 -69.45 8.92 -54.49
CA LEU A 48 -70.08 7.63 -54.19
C LEU A 48 -69.15 6.44 -54.45
N LYS A 49 -68.40 6.47 -55.56
CA LYS A 49 -67.42 5.43 -55.88
C LYS A 49 -66.26 5.40 -54.88
N SER A 50 -65.74 6.56 -54.48
CA SER A 50 -64.70 6.63 -53.44
C SER A 50 -65.20 6.18 -52.06
N LEU A 51 -66.49 6.33 -51.77
CA LEU A 51 -67.10 5.87 -50.52
C LEU A 51 -67.25 4.34 -50.49
N GLU A 52 -67.57 3.72 -51.64
CA GLU A 52 -67.57 2.26 -51.80
C GLU A 52 -66.15 1.68 -51.71
N GLU A 53 -65.16 2.33 -52.34
CA GLU A 53 -63.74 1.97 -52.21
C GLU A 53 -63.21 2.16 -50.78
N LEU A 54 -63.65 3.19 -50.06
CA LEU A 54 -63.32 3.41 -48.65
C LEU A 54 -63.84 2.28 -47.77
N HIS A 55 -65.08 1.84 -48.00
CA HIS A 55 -65.66 0.72 -47.26
C HIS A 55 -64.84 -0.56 -47.46
N GLY A 56 -64.41 -0.86 -48.68
CA GLY A 56 -63.56 -2.03 -48.98
C GLY A 56 -62.15 -1.94 -48.36
N THR A 57 -61.54 -0.76 -48.36
CA THR A 57 -60.22 -0.54 -47.75
C THR A 57 -60.25 -0.53 -46.22
N TYR A 58 -61.36 -0.11 -45.61
CA TYR A 58 -61.57 -0.13 -44.17
C TYR A 58 -61.46 -1.53 -43.57
N TYR A 59 -62.11 -2.54 -44.17
CA TYR A 59 -62.00 -3.92 -43.68
C TYR A 59 -60.57 -4.45 -43.79
N LYS A 60 -59.88 -4.19 -44.89
CA LYS A 60 -58.47 -4.57 -45.08
C LYS A 60 -57.55 -3.91 -44.04
N LEU A 61 -57.81 -2.66 -43.70
CA LEU A 61 -57.05 -1.94 -42.67
C LEU A 61 -57.26 -2.57 -41.29
N VAL A 62 -58.50 -2.95 -40.96
CA VAL A 62 -58.82 -3.63 -39.70
C VAL A 62 -58.14 -4.99 -39.62
N ASP A 63 -58.20 -5.79 -40.68
CA ASP A 63 -57.58 -7.12 -40.74
C ASP A 63 -56.05 -7.02 -40.59
N THR A 64 -55.39 -6.16 -41.36
CA THR A 64 -53.93 -5.95 -41.24
C THR A 64 -53.49 -5.38 -39.89
N THR A 65 -54.34 -4.58 -39.24
CA THR A 65 -54.07 -4.11 -37.87
C THR A 65 -54.18 -5.23 -36.84
N ALA A 66 -55.13 -6.17 -37.03
CA ALA A 66 -55.27 -7.34 -36.18
C ALA A 66 -54.04 -8.27 -36.33
N ASP A 67 -53.61 -8.50 -37.57
CA ASP A 67 -52.41 -9.30 -37.88
C ASP A 67 -51.15 -8.66 -37.27
N LEU A 68 -50.97 -7.34 -37.39
CA LEU A 68 -49.83 -6.64 -36.81
C LEU A 68 -49.77 -6.80 -35.28
N ARG A 69 -50.93 -6.74 -34.61
CA ARG A 69 -51.01 -6.95 -33.16
C ARG A 69 -50.68 -8.40 -32.79
N TYR A 70 -51.12 -9.36 -33.59
CA TYR A 70 -50.82 -10.77 -33.38
C TYR A 70 -49.31 -11.03 -33.52
N SER A 71 -48.69 -10.60 -34.62
CA SER A 71 -47.24 -10.74 -34.84
C SER A 71 -46.43 -10.03 -33.77
N LYS A 72 -46.90 -8.88 -33.25
CA LYS A 72 -46.24 -8.17 -32.14
C LYS A 72 -46.24 -8.98 -30.84
N LEU A 73 -47.36 -9.62 -30.50
CA LEU A 73 -47.46 -10.48 -29.32
C LEU A 73 -46.58 -11.72 -29.46
N GLN A 74 -46.56 -12.32 -30.65
CA GLN A 74 -45.71 -13.46 -30.96
C GLN A 74 -44.22 -13.12 -30.85
N ALA A 75 -43.79 -11.99 -31.42
CA ALA A 75 -42.40 -11.53 -31.29
C ALA A 75 -42.00 -11.27 -29.83
N ARG A 76 -42.92 -10.74 -29.02
CA ARG A 76 -42.68 -10.55 -27.58
C ARG A 76 -42.51 -11.88 -26.84
N GLU A 77 -43.30 -12.89 -27.18
CA GLU A 77 -43.19 -14.22 -26.58
C GLU A 77 -41.87 -14.90 -26.95
N HIS A 78 -41.44 -14.77 -28.21
CA HIS A 78 -40.13 -15.26 -28.65
C HIS A 78 -38.97 -14.53 -27.97
N GLN A 79 -39.08 -13.23 -27.71
CA GLN A 79 -38.08 -12.49 -26.96
C GLN A 79 -37.92 -13.05 -25.53
N ILE A 80 -39.03 -13.20 -24.81
CA ILE A 80 -39.03 -13.69 -23.42
C ILE A 80 -38.50 -15.13 -23.35
N SER A 81 -38.93 -15.97 -24.29
CA SER A 81 -38.44 -17.34 -24.40
C SER A 81 -36.93 -17.40 -24.68
N ASN A 82 -36.41 -16.51 -25.53
CA ASN A 82 -34.99 -16.47 -25.87
C ASN A 82 -34.11 -15.91 -24.74
N GLU A 83 -34.57 -14.90 -23.99
CA GLU A 83 -33.85 -14.38 -22.82
C GLU A 83 -33.65 -15.46 -21.75
N ASN A 84 -34.69 -16.28 -21.49
CA ASN A 84 -34.59 -17.41 -20.57
C ASN A 84 -33.67 -18.53 -21.12
N LYS A 85 -33.70 -18.77 -22.44
CA LYS A 85 -32.80 -19.73 -23.08
C LYS A 85 -31.34 -19.27 -22.99
N LEU A 86 -31.02 -18.00 -23.21
CA LEU A 86 -29.64 -17.50 -23.16
C LEU A 86 -28.98 -17.72 -21.79
N ASP A 87 -29.68 -17.60 -20.68
CA ASP A 87 -29.10 -17.87 -19.35
C ASP A 87 -28.82 -19.36 -19.11
N ILE A 88 -29.65 -20.23 -19.68
CA ILE A 88 -29.50 -21.70 -19.57
C ILE A 88 -28.45 -22.19 -20.58
N GLU A 89 -28.54 -21.74 -21.82
CA GLU A 89 -27.61 -22.04 -22.91
C GLU A 89 -26.24 -21.43 -22.66
N ASN A 90 -26.08 -20.26 -22.06
CA ASN A 90 -24.75 -19.78 -21.68
C ASN A 90 -24.12 -20.72 -20.66
N ARG A 91 -24.89 -21.23 -19.69
CA ARG A 91 -24.39 -22.24 -18.75
C ARG A 91 -24.11 -23.56 -19.46
N GLU A 92 -24.99 -24.03 -20.32
CA GLU A 92 -24.84 -25.28 -21.07
C GLU A 92 -23.77 -25.21 -22.17
N TYR A 93 -23.50 -24.05 -22.75
CA TYR A 93 -22.43 -23.80 -23.71
C TYR A 93 -21.08 -23.73 -22.98
N ILE A 94 -21.04 -23.15 -21.78
CA ILE A 94 -19.88 -23.23 -20.88
C ILE A 94 -19.63 -24.68 -20.42
N ILE A 95 -20.68 -25.46 -20.17
CA ILE A 95 -20.59 -26.88 -19.75
C ILE A 95 -20.28 -27.81 -20.96
N GLY A 96 -20.83 -27.51 -22.13
CA GLY A 96 -20.71 -28.26 -23.38
C GLY A 96 -19.45 -27.92 -24.18
N ALA A 97 -18.82 -26.79 -23.88
CA ALA A 97 -17.44 -26.50 -24.25
C ALA A 97 -16.52 -27.45 -23.47
N LYS A 98 -16.37 -28.69 -23.99
CA LYS A 98 -15.40 -29.72 -23.61
C LYS A 98 -14.65 -29.42 -22.31
N SER A 99 -15.09 -29.97 -21.18
CA SER A 99 -14.37 -30.01 -19.89
C SER A 99 -12.89 -29.62 -20.04
N TRP A 100 -12.55 -28.34 -19.86
CA TRP A 100 -11.19 -27.84 -20.00
C TRP A 100 -10.49 -28.18 -18.68
N PRO A 101 -9.70 -29.27 -18.59
CA PRO A 101 -9.01 -29.61 -17.35
C PRO A 101 -8.06 -28.47 -16.96
N ASP A 102 -7.59 -27.76 -18.00
CA ASP A 102 -6.72 -26.59 -17.96
C ASP A 102 -7.38 -25.36 -17.34
N LEU A 103 -8.71 -25.16 -17.49
CA LEU A 103 -9.40 -24.02 -16.87
C LEU A 103 -9.43 -24.17 -15.35
N LYS A 104 -9.69 -25.39 -14.85
CA LYS A 104 -9.63 -25.65 -13.41
C LYS A 104 -8.22 -25.45 -12.87
N GLN A 105 -7.21 -25.95 -13.58
CA GLN A 105 -5.81 -25.76 -13.19
C GLN A 105 -5.43 -24.27 -13.21
N TYR A 106 -5.85 -23.52 -14.22
CA TYR A 106 -5.62 -22.09 -14.34
C TYR A 106 -6.29 -21.29 -13.22
N VAL A 107 -7.55 -21.58 -12.91
CA VAL A 107 -8.27 -20.93 -11.80
C VAL A 107 -7.59 -21.24 -10.47
N THR A 108 -7.27 -22.52 -10.20
CA THR A 108 -6.55 -22.89 -8.98
C THR A 108 -5.16 -22.26 -8.91
N TYR A 109 -4.46 -22.13 -10.04
CA TYR A 109 -3.17 -21.44 -10.09
C TYR A 109 -3.30 -19.95 -9.76
N LEU A 110 -4.32 -19.27 -10.28
CA LEU A 110 -4.60 -17.87 -9.92
C LEU A 110 -5.02 -17.71 -8.46
N GLU A 111 -5.84 -18.62 -7.93
CA GLU A 111 -6.22 -18.62 -6.52
C GLU A 111 -4.99 -18.77 -5.62
N ASN A 112 -4.09 -19.70 -5.96
CA ASN A 112 -2.83 -19.90 -5.22
C ASN A 112 -1.94 -18.67 -5.30
N ILE A 113 -1.73 -18.09 -6.49
CA ILE A 113 -0.93 -16.84 -6.61
C ILE A 113 -1.54 -15.73 -5.76
N ASN A 114 -2.87 -15.57 -5.79
CA ASN A 114 -3.53 -14.53 -5.02
C ASN A 114 -3.32 -14.76 -3.52
N GLN A 115 -3.50 -15.99 -3.04
CA GLN A 115 -3.25 -16.36 -1.66
C GLN A 115 -1.79 -16.10 -1.26
N ASP A 116 -0.82 -16.56 -2.05
CA ASP A 116 0.62 -16.39 -1.78
C ASP A 116 1.00 -14.90 -1.78
N SER A 117 0.42 -14.11 -2.69
CA SER A 117 0.67 -12.66 -2.75
C SER A 117 0.14 -11.92 -1.52
N LEU A 118 -1.04 -12.30 -1.03
CA LEU A 118 -1.63 -11.73 0.18
C LEU A 118 -0.82 -12.14 1.41
N GLU A 119 -0.36 -13.39 1.47
CA GLU A 119 0.52 -13.87 2.53
C GLU A 119 1.85 -13.10 2.53
N TYR A 120 2.48 -12.93 1.37
CA TYR A 120 3.73 -12.19 1.21
C TYR A 120 3.61 -10.73 1.68
N ILE A 121 2.55 -10.02 1.25
CA ILE A 121 2.30 -8.63 1.68
C ILE A 121 2.10 -8.56 3.20
N ASN A 122 1.38 -9.52 3.77
CA ASN A 122 1.14 -9.57 5.21
C ASN A 122 2.43 -9.86 6.00
N LEU A 123 3.30 -10.71 5.47
CA LEU A 123 4.62 -11.02 6.03
C LEU A 123 5.55 -9.80 6.05
N LEU A 124 5.49 -8.95 5.04
CA LEU A 124 6.34 -7.76 4.94
C LEU A 124 5.99 -6.64 5.92
N ASN A 125 4.70 -6.46 6.24
CA ASN A 125 4.25 -5.29 7.03
C ASN A 125 3.73 -5.65 8.41
N ARG A 126 2.83 -6.63 8.51
CA ARG A 126 2.11 -6.92 9.77
C ARG A 126 2.85 -7.93 10.62
N LEU A 127 3.46 -8.91 9.97
CA LEU A 127 4.22 -9.98 10.62
C LEU A 127 5.74 -9.75 10.51
N SER A 128 6.16 -8.56 10.09
CA SER A 128 7.57 -8.20 10.05
C SER A 128 8.13 -8.16 11.47
N VAL A 129 9.31 -8.75 11.64
CA VAL A 129 10.07 -8.69 12.88
C VAL A 129 11.23 -7.73 12.68
N GLU A 130 11.23 -6.65 13.46
CA GLU A 130 12.32 -5.68 13.46
C GLU A 130 13.46 -6.11 14.40
N LEU A 131 14.64 -5.52 14.18
CA LEU A 131 15.77 -5.66 15.07
C LEU A 131 15.53 -4.94 16.40
N VAL A 132 16.15 -5.45 17.47
CA VAL A 132 16.18 -4.75 18.75
C VAL A 132 16.99 -3.45 18.60
N LYS A 133 16.33 -2.32 18.83
CA LYS A 133 16.90 -0.97 18.71
C LYS A 133 17.70 -0.63 19.98
N GLN A 134 18.94 -1.11 20.08
CA GLN A 134 19.89 -0.65 21.09
C GLN A 134 20.52 0.67 20.61
N VAL A 135 20.26 1.76 21.33
CA VAL A 135 20.70 3.12 20.96
C VAL A 135 21.89 3.53 21.83
N ASP A 136 23.05 3.69 21.20
CA ASP A 136 24.25 4.28 21.82
C ASP A 136 24.68 5.48 20.94
N ILE A 137 24.66 6.70 21.48
CA ILE A 137 25.00 7.93 20.75
C ILE A 137 26.38 8.40 21.21
N SER A 138 27.28 8.61 20.26
CA SER A 138 28.64 9.09 20.55
C SER A 138 28.75 10.62 20.61
N ASP A 139 27.77 11.33 20.05
CA ASP A 139 27.76 12.79 19.98
C ASP A 139 27.24 13.40 21.30
N PRO A 140 28.06 14.18 22.03
CA PRO A 140 27.65 14.79 23.30
C PRO A 140 26.62 15.92 23.14
N ASP A 141 26.43 16.48 21.94
CA ASP A 141 25.53 17.62 21.72
C ASP A 141 24.06 17.21 21.52
N ILE A 142 23.80 15.91 21.32
CA ILE A 142 22.46 15.38 21.07
C ILE A 142 21.81 14.98 22.40
N SER A 143 20.92 15.83 22.90
CA SER A 143 20.15 15.56 24.14
C SER A 143 18.84 14.80 23.90
N GLU A 144 18.28 14.86 22.69
CA GLU A 144 17.02 14.21 22.32
C GLU A 144 17.22 13.30 21.11
N PHE A 145 16.74 12.05 21.21
CA PHE A 145 16.84 11.07 20.14
C PHE A 145 15.47 10.67 19.62
N VAL A 146 15.26 10.83 18.30
CA VAL A 146 14.10 10.30 17.61
C VAL A 146 14.32 8.81 17.36
N PHE A 147 13.59 7.97 18.07
CA PHE A 147 13.75 6.51 18.08
C PHE A 147 13.64 5.86 16.69
N ASP A 148 12.84 6.43 15.80
CA ASP A 148 12.60 5.92 14.45
C ASP A 148 13.77 6.16 13.48
N ASN A 149 14.68 7.09 13.80
CA ASN A 149 15.86 7.35 12.96
C ASN A 149 17.02 6.39 13.22
N TRP A 150 16.83 5.42 14.13
CA TRP A 150 17.85 4.42 14.41
C TRP A 150 18.11 3.55 13.19
N LYS A 151 19.39 3.36 12.85
CA LYS A 151 19.84 2.50 11.76
C LYS A 151 20.79 1.44 12.30
N PRO A 152 20.72 0.20 11.79
CA PRO A 152 21.67 -0.84 12.17
C PRO A 152 23.10 -0.46 11.73
N PRO A 153 24.13 -1.03 12.38
CA PRO A 153 25.51 -0.87 11.94
C PRO A 153 25.69 -1.30 10.48
N ALA A 154 26.52 -0.57 9.72
CA ALA A 154 26.71 -0.78 8.28
C ALA A 154 27.20 -2.20 7.93
N GLU A 155 27.97 -2.84 8.82
CA GLU A 155 28.43 -4.23 8.65
C GLU A 155 27.27 -5.22 8.73
N LEU A 156 26.39 -5.06 9.72
CA LEU A 156 25.18 -5.88 9.86
C LEU A 156 24.23 -5.65 8.67
N GLN A 157 24.07 -4.39 8.24
CA GLN A 157 23.21 -4.07 7.12
C GLN A 157 23.66 -4.76 5.83
N LYS A 158 24.95 -4.82 5.54
CA LYS A 158 25.47 -5.58 4.38
C LYS A 158 25.15 -7.07 4.45
N ILE A 159 25.25 -7.68 5.65
CA ILE A 159 24.90 -9.10 5.85
C ILE A 159 23.40 -9.29 5.64
N ILE A 160 22.57 -8.38 6.13
CA ILE A 160 21.11 -8.42 5.94
C ILE A 160 20.72 -8.20 4.47
N ASP A 161 21.33 -7.24 3.79
CA ASP A 161 21.08 -6.94 2.37
C ASP A 161 21.40 -8.16 1.47
N ASN A 162 22.39 -8.97 1.87
CA ASN A 162 22.73 -10.22 1.20
C ASN A 162 21.63 -11.29 1.27
N TYR A 163 20.67 -11.21 2.21
CA TYR A 163 19.50 -12.10 2.24
C TYR A 163 18.47 -11.77 1.14
N TYR A 164 18.41 -10.52 0.67
CA TYR A 164 17.43 -10.09 -0.33
C TYR A 164 17.89 -10.28 -1.77
N GLY A 165 19.20 -10.42 -2.00
CA GLY A 165 19.80 -10.21 -3.32
C GLY A 165 19.94 -11.43 -4.23
N ASP A 166 19.72 -12.68 -3.76
CA ASP A 166 20.04 -13.86 -4.59
C ASP A 166 19.26 -15.12 -4.17
N GLU A 167 18.44 -15.68 -5.07
CA GLU A 167 17.71 -16.95 -4.87
C GLU A 167 18.66 -18.15 -4.70
N ASN A 168 19.92 -18.01 -5.12
CA ASN A 168 20.91 -19.10 -5.12
C ASN A 168 21.88 -19.10 -3.93
N LYS A 169 21.77 -18.15 -2.99
CA LYS A 169 22.64 -18.15 -1.81
C LYS A 169 22.14 -19.13 -0.77
N ASN A 170 23.01 -20.05 -0.38
CA ASN A 170 22.73 -21.00 0.69
C ASN A 170 22.46 -20.26 1.99
N PHE A 171 21.23 -20.35 2.50
CA PHE A 171 20.82 -19.79 3.80
C PHE A 171 21.77 -20.18 4.95
N THR A 172 22.40 -21.35 4.85
CA THR A 172 23.38 -21.86 5.81
C THR A 172 24.68 -21.05 5.85
N SER A 173 25.21 -20.59 4.71
CA SER A 173 26.44 -19.79 4.72
C SER A 173 26.18 -18.40 5.30
N LEU A 174 25.03 -17.81 4.97
CA LEU A 174 24.63 -16.50 5.48
C LEU A 174 24.38 -16.52 7.00
N ASN A 175 23.77 -17.59 7.53
CA ASN A 175 23.68 -17.78 8.97
C ASN A 175 25.04 -17.95 9.64
N GLY A 176 26.01 -18.55 8.94
CA GLY A 176 27.40 -18.63 9.39
C GLY A 176 28.03 -17.24 9.55
N ASP A 177 27.94 -16.40 8.52
CA ASP A 177 28.44 -15.03 8.54
C ASP A 177 27.81 -14.20 9.68
N LEU A 178 26.52 -14.39 9.92
CA LEU A 178 25.77 -13.72 10.99
C LEU A 178 26.23 -14.20 12.38
N GLN A 179 26.46 -15.51 12.56
CA GLN A 179 27.02 -16.05 13.81
C GLN A 179 28.44 -15.56 14.07
N ASP A 180 29.29 -15.51 13.05
CA ASP A 180 30.65 -15.01 13.17
C ASP A 180 30.67 -13.52 13.54
N TYR A 181 29.78 -12.72 12.95
CA TYR A 181 29.56 -11.33 13.34
C TYR A 181 29.11 -11.20 14.81
N PHE A 182 28.17 -12.02 15.28
CA PHE A 182 27.78 -12.00 16.69
C PHE A 182 28.92 -12.42 17.62
N ASN A 183 29.73 -13.40 17.23
CA ASN A 183 30.87 -13.85 18.00
C ASN A 183 31.95 -12.76 18.09
N SER A 184 32.21 -12.02 17.00
CA SER A 184 33.15 -10.91 17.00
C SER A 184 32.69 -9.74 17.90
N ILE A 185 31.39 -9.43 17.93
CA ILE A 185 30.82 -8.44 18.86
C ILE A 185 30.96 -8.90 20.32
N LYS A 186 30.63 -10.16 20.63
CA LYS A 186 30.76 -10.68 22.00
C LYS A 186 32.21 -10.61 22.49
N LEU A 187 33.15 -11.02 21.64
CA LEU A 187 34.58 -10.99 21.96
C LEU A 187 35.11 -9.56 22.14
N SER A 188 34.75 -8.63 21.25
CA SER A 188 35.18 -7.24 21.35
C SER A 188 34.60 -6.55 22.60
N ARG A 189 33.30 -6.71 22.87
CA ARG A 189 32.67 -6.19 24.11
C ARG A 189 33.32 -6.77 25.36
N ALA A 190 33.58 -8.09 25.40
CA ALA A 190 34.24 -8.72 26.53
C ALA A 190 35.66 -8.19 26.73
N LYS A 191 36.44 -8.04 25.65
CA LYS A 191 37.80 -7.49 25.69
C LYS A 191 37.81 -6.08 26.30
N TYR A 192 37.02 -5.15 25.75
CA TYR A 192 36.98 -3.78 26.25
C TYR A 192 36.43 -3.67 27.67
N THR A 193 35.45 -4.50 28.04
CA THR A 193 34.92 -4.52 29.41
C THR A 193 35.98 -4.96 30.42
N LEU A 194 36.74 -6.01 30.10
CA LEU A 194 37.81 -6.51 30.97
C LEU A 194 38.95 -5.51 31.07
N GLU A 195 39.36 -4.90 29.96
CA GLU A 195 40.42 -3.90 29.93
C GLU A 195 40.03 -2.65 30.74
N ASN A 196 38.82 -2.12 30.54
CA ASN A 196 38.32 -0.99 31.31
C ASN A 196 38.25 -1.30 32.82
N ARG A 197 37.76 -2.49 33.18
CA ARG A 197 37.57 -2.86 34.60
C ARG A 197 38.88 -3.14 35.32
N TYR A 198 39.83 -3.81 34.70
CA TYR A 198 41.03 -4.28 35.41
C TYR A 198 42.26 -3.41 35.14
N VAL A 199 42.44 -2.93 33.92
CA VAL A 199 43.63 -2.13 33.55
C VAL A 199 43.38 -0.66 33.84
N LEU A 200 42.34 -0.07 33.25
CA LEU A 200 42.09 1.36 33.42
C LEU A 200 41.70 1.72 34.86
N GLN A 201 40.85 0.91 35.51
CA GLN A 201 40.50 1.15 36.91
C GLN A 201 41.74 1.10 37.81
N ARG A 202 42.64 0.15 37.59
CA ARG A 202 43.89 0.06 38.35
C ARG A 202 44.75 1.30 38.14
N HIS A 203 45.00 1.68 36.88
CA HIS A 203 45.78 2.87 36.58
C HIS A 203 45.15 4.15 37.13
N LEU A 204 43.82 4.29 37.09
CA LEU A 204 43.12 5.42 37.67
C LEU A 204 43.32 5.45 39.20
N THR A 205 43.22 4.30 39.88
CA THR A 205 43.47 4.26 41.33
C THR A 205 44.91 4.56 41.71
N GLU A 206 45.89 4.11 40.92
CA GLU A 206 47.31 4.42 41.12
C GLU A 206 47.57 5.92 40.90
N LEU A 207 47.04 6.47 39.80
CA LEU A 207 47.16 7.89 39.47
C LEU A 207 46.46 8.79 40.49
N ASN A 208 45.32 8.38 41.03
CA ASN A 208 44.62 9.11 42.09
C ASN A 208 45.42 9.08 43.41
N LYS A 209 46.07 7.96 43.74
CA LYS A 209 46.99 7.93 44.90
C LYS A 209 48.17 8.88 44.70
N GLU A 210 48.75 8.90 43.51
CA GLU A 210 49.87 9.78 43.19
C GLU A 210 49.45 11.26 43.20
N ALA A 211 48.29 11.60 42.61
CA ALA A 211 47.74 12.94 42.63
C ALA A 211 47.46 13.43 44.06
N ASN A 212 46.92 12.57 44.93
CA ASN A 212 46.70 12.91 46.34
C ASN A 212 48.02 13.04 47.11
N TYR A 213 49.02 12.21 46.80
CA TYR A 213 50.35 12.34 47.37
C TYR A 213 50.98 13.70 47.02
N TRP A 214 50.99 14.07 45.74
CA TRP A 214 51.50 15.37 45.28
C TRP A 214 50.70 16.54 45.84
N ARG A 215 49.38 16.39 46.02
CA ARG A 215 48.56 17.39 46.69
C ARG A 215 48.99 17.57 48.15
N GLY A 216 49.21 16.49 48.90
CA GLY A 216 49.70 16.56 50.27
C GLY A 216 51.10 17.17 50.39
N GLU A 217 52.01 16.85 49.45
CA GLU A 217 53.33 17.48 49.39
C GLU A 217 53.24 18.99 49.08
N LEU A 218 52.36 19.39 48.17
CA LEU A 218 52.08 20.81 47.90
C LEU A 218 51.53 21.51 49.14
N ASP A 219 50.56 20.93 49.82
CA ASP A 219 49.99 21.47 51.07
C ASP A 219 51.07 21.58 52.17
N ASN A 220 51.99 20.62 52.25
CA ASN A 220 53.11 20.65 53.20
C ASN A 220 54.12 21.77 52.87
N ILE A 221 54.46 21.95 51.59
CA ILE A 221 55.32 23.04 51.12
C ILE A 221 54.63 24.39 51.38
N GLU A 222 53.33 24.50 51.11
CA GLU A 222 52.53 25.70 51.40
C GLU A 222 52.56 26.02 52.90
N LEU A 223 52.37 25.02 53.77
CA LEU A 223 52.46 25.19 55.22
C LEU A 223 53.87 25.63 55.67
N LEU A 224 54.92 25.12 55.04
CA LEU A 224 56.30 25.50 55.36
C LEU A 224 56.60 26.94 54.95
N LEU A 225 56.17 27.36 53.75
CA LEU A 225 56.43 28.69 53.23
C LEU A 225 55.51 29.76 53.86
N PHE A 226 54.23 29.46 54.01
CA PHE A 226 53.18 30.44 54.36
C PHE A 226 52.45 30.16 55.68
N GLY A 227 52.68 29.02 56.33
CA GLY A 227 52.07 28.68 57.62
C GLY A 227 52.66 29.44 58.81
N GLU A 228 52.20 29.09 60.02
CA GLU A 228 52.59 29.76 61.28
C GLU A 228 53.84 29.15 61.96
N GLY A 229 54.59 28.32 61.24
CA GLY A 229 55.80 27.66 61.74
C GLY A 229 56.91 28.66 62.13
N PRO A 230 57.80 28.30 63.09
CA PRO A 230 58.89 29.17 63.57
C PRO A 230 59.88 29.61 62.49
N HIS A 231 59.98 28.85 61.39
CA HIS A 231 60.85 29.13 60.24
C HIS A 231 60.09 29.52 58.97
N SER A 232 58.78 29.76 59.05
CA SER A 232 58.03 30.17 57.86
C SER A 232 58.43 31.56 57.39
N ILE A 233 58.32 31.81 56.08
CA ILE A 233 58.66 33.12 55.50
C ILE A 233 57.83 34.22 56.15
N ARG A 234 56.56 33.93 56.46
CA ARG A 234 55.67 34.87 57.15
C ARG A 234 56.21 35.28 58.52
N LYS A 235 56.72 34.34 59.32
CA LYS A 235 57.25 34.61 60.66
C LYS A 235 58.65 35.23 60.63
N VAL A 236 59.47 34.85 59.65
CA VAL A 236 60.75 35.52 59.38
C VAL A 236 60.53 36.98 58.98
N LEU A 237 59.58 37.27 58.10
CA LEU A 237 59.20 38.64 57.74
C LEU A 237 58.69 39.43 58.95
N GLN A 238 57.83 38.84 59.78
CA GLN A 238 57.39 39.47 61.04
C GLN A 238 58.57 39.75 62.00
N ASN A 239 59.50 38.82 62.17
CA ASN A 239 60.68 39.03 63.01
C ASN A 239 61.57 40.15 62.46
N VAL A 240 61.73 40.25 61.13
CA VAL A 240 62.44 41.35 60.48
C VAL A 240 61.72 42.68 60.70
N GLU A 241 60.39 42.73 60.62
CA GLU A 241 59.62 43.94 60.96
C GLU A 241 59.78 44.36 62.43
N VAL A 242 59.75 43.41 63.36
CA VAL A 242 59.99 43.68 64.78
C VAL A 242 61.42 44.21 65.01
N LEU A 243 62.43 43.60 64.38
CA LEU A 243 63.82 44.07 64.46
C LEU A 243 63.98 45.47 63.85
N LYS A 244 63.34 45.75 62.72
CA LYS A 244 63.29 47.08 62.10
C LYS A 244 62.67 48.12 63.02
N ASN A 245 61.59 47.76 63.73
CA ASN A 245 60.95 48.65 64.69
C ASN A 245 61.82 48.90 65.93
N LYS A 246 62.53 47.87 66.45
CA LYS A 246 63.51 48.04 67.54
C LYS A 246 64.67 48.97 67.16
N LEU A 247 65.24 48.78 65.97
CA LEU A 247 66.30 49.65 65.43
C LEU A 247 65.83 51.10 65.25
N LYS A 248 64.57 51.31 64.86
CA LYS A 248 63.99 52.65 64.78
C LYS A 248 63.78 53.28 66.15
N SER A 249 63.37 52.50 67.16
CA SER A 249 63.20 53.01 68.52
C SER A 249 64.52 53.32 69.21
N GLU A 250 65.57 52.53 68.98
CA GLU A 250 66.91 52.75 69.54
C GLU A 250 67.64 53.93 68.88
N ASN A 251 67.37 54.23 67.61
CA ASN A 251 67.90 55.43 66.94
C ASN A 251 67.09 56.72 67.21
N SER A 252 66.02 56.63 68.01
CA SER A 252 65.17 57.77 68.42
C SER A 252 65.28 58.14 69.90
N ALA A 253 66.25 57.57 70.61
CA ALA A 253 66.69 57.95 71.96
C ALA A 253 68.07 58.61 71.86
#